data_AF-G2FI07-F1
#
_entry.id   AF-G2FI07-F1
#
_cell.length_a   1.000
_cell.length_b   1.000
_cell.length_c   1.000
_cell.angle_alpha   90.00
_cell.angle_beta   90.00
_cell.angle_gamma   90.00
#
_symmetry.space_group_name_H-M   'P 1'
#
loop_
_entity.id
_entity.type
_entity.pdbx_description
1 polymer ?
#
loop_
_entity_poly.entity_id
_entity_poly.type
_entity_poly.pdbx_seq_one_letter_code
_entity_poly.pdbx_strand_id
1 'polypeptide(L)'
;MLPIEQDGSFGRVSIRVSMKGAMESIFGVLYALESGEPYLLISDLQLQGKRTSRRHGAAGRNQWAKAGTELACTFVLSGYIRG
;
A
#
# COMPACT_ATOMS: atom_id res chain seq x y z
N MET A 1 18.59 -2.50 12.10
CA MET A 1 18.85 -3.83 11.49
C MET A 1 17.50 -4.38 11.06
N LEU A 2 17.31 -4.73 9.80
CA LEU A 2 16.05 -5.33 9.34
C LEU A 2 15.99 -6.80 9.82
N PRO A 3 14.81 -7.32 10.19
CA PRO A 3 14.68 -8.74 10.54
C PRO A 3 14.95 -9.58 9.29
N ILE A 4 15.97 -10.44 9.38
CA ILE A 4 16.33 -11.40 8.32
C ILE A 4 15.91 -12.78 8.82
N GLU A 5 14.99 -13.42 8.12
CA GLU A 5 14.61 -14.81 8.34
C GLU A 5 15.36 -15.67 7.31
N GLN A 6 15.96 -16.79 7.73
CA GLN A 6 16.58 -17.70 6.76
C GLN A 6 15.50 -18.53 6.06
N ASP A 7 15.50 -18.48 4.73
CA ASP A 7 14.62 -19.24 3.84
C ASP A 7 15.49 -20.00 2.83
N GLY A 8 15.90 -21.21 3.21
CA GLY A 8 16.87 -22.01 2.47
C GLY A 8 18.25 -21.34 2.40
N SER A 9 18.76 -21.11 1.19
CA SER A 9 20.06 -20.46 0.95
C SER A 9 19.97 -18.92 0.88
N PHE A 10 18.80 -18.34 1.13
CA PHE A 10 18.57 -16.90 1.04
C PHE A 10 18.13 -16.33 2.39
N GLY A 11 18.48 -15.08 2.65
CA GLY A 11 17.88 -14.30 3.72
C GLY A 11 16.61 -13.62 3.21
N ARG A 12 15.46 -13.97 3.75
CA ARG A 12 14.21 -13.24 3.52
C ARG A 12 14.16 -12.03 4.42
N VAL A 13 13.91 -10.86 3.83
CA VAL A 13 13.71 -9.60 4.54
C VAL A 13 12.29 -9.14 4.32
N SER A 14 11.56 -8.93 5.42
CA SER A 14 10.15 -8.56 5.37
C SER A 14 9.91 -7.27 6.14
N ILE A 15 9.16 -6.34 5.54
CA ILE A 15 8.69 -5.12 6.21
C ILE A 15 7.17 -5.03 6.14
N ARG A 16 6.55 -4.52 7.21
CA ARG A 16 5.12 -4.16 7.19
C ARG A 16 4.98 -2.71 6.73
N VAL A 17 4.23 -2.52 5.66
CA VAL A 17 3.97 -1.21 5.07
C VAL A 17 2.53 -0.81 5.37
N SER A 18 2.32 0.43 5.82
CA SER A 18 1.00 1.03 5.98
C SER A 18 0.97 2.39 5.28
N MET A 19 0.03 2.58 4.37
CA MET A 19 -0.11 3.80 3.58
C MET A 19 -1.57 4.21 3.42
N LYS A 20 -1.81 5.48 3.11
CA LYS A 20 -3.13 6.02 2.79
C LYS A 20 -3.03 6.88 1.55
N GLY A 21 -4.06 6.84 0.71
CA GLY A 21 -4.05 7.63 -0.51
C GLY A 21 -5.30 7.43 -1.36
N ALA A 22 -5.29 8.09 -2.51
CA ALA A 22 -6.26 7.82 -3.56
C ALA A 22 -6.12 6.38 -4.06
N MET A 23 -7.23 5.78 -4.48
CA MET A 23 -7.27 4.42 -4.98
C MET A 23 -6.25 4.20 -6.10
N GLU A 24 -6.28 5.06 -7.12
CA GLU A 24 -5.42 4.97 -8.30
C GLU A 24 -3.92 5.01 -7.93
N SER A 25 -3.56 5.85 -6.95
CA SER A 25 -2.19 5.94 -6.46
C SER A 25 -1.74 4.67 -5.75
N ILE A 26 -2.60 4.09 -4.90
CA ILE A 26 -2.28 2.84 -4.19
C ILE A 26 -2.11 1.68 -5.18
N PHE A 27 -2.99 1.56 -6.16
CA PHE A 27 -2.84 0.55 -7.22
C PHE A 27 -1.53 0.71 -7.98
N GLY A 28 -1.17 1.94 -8.36
CA GLY A 28 0.10 2.22 -9.05
C GLY A 28 1.32 1.81 -8.22
N VAL A 29 1.30 2.05 -6.91
CA VAL A 29 2.38 1.64 -6.02
C VAL A 29 2.47 0.11 -5.89
N LEU A 30 1.35 -0.57 -5.65
CA LEU A 30 1.33 -2.04 -5.55
C LEU A 30 1.85 -2.69 -6.84
N TYR A 31 1.38 -2.21 -7.99
CA TYR A 31 1.84 -2.70 -9.30
C TYR A 31 3.34 -2.49 -9.49
N ALA A 32 3.84 -1.28 -9.24
CA ALA A 32 5.26 -0.98 -9.43
C ALA A 32 6.17 -1.81 -8.51
N LEU A 33 5.72 -2.13 -7.29
CA LEU A 33 6.45 -2.98 -6.35
C LEU A 33 6.50 -4.45 -6.79
N GLU A 34 5.41 -4.99 -7.35
CA GLU A 34 5.39 -6.39 -7.82
C GLU A 34 6.03 -6.57 -9.20
N SER A 35 5.94 -5.57 -10.08
CA SER A 35 6.47 -5.66 -11.45
C SER A 35 7.94 -5.26 -11.57
N GLY A 36 8.50 -4.64 -10.53
CA GLY A 36 9.86 -4.11 -10.55
C GLY A 36 10.93 -5.15 -10.24
N GLU A 37 12.19 -4.77 -10.48
CA GLU A 37 13.36 -5.45 -9.92
C GLU A 37 13.93 -4.62 -8.76
N PRO A 38 14.41 -5.25 -7.66
CA PRO A 38 14.43 -6.70 -7.42
C PRO A 38 13.03 -7.29 -7.24
N TYR A 39 12.87 -8.60 -7.47
CA TYR A 39 11.59 -9.28 -7.27
C TYR A 39 11.14 -9.17 -5.81
N LEU A 40 10.08 -8.41 -5.57
CA LEU A 40 9.46 -8.24 -4.26
C LEU A 40 8.10 -8.96 -4.23
N LEU A 41 7.77 -9.52 -3.08
CA LEU A 41 6.50 -10.20 -2.85
C LEU A 41 5.65 -9.39 -1.88
N ILE A 42 4.40 -9.13 -2.27
CA ILE A 42 3.38 -8.54 -1.41
C ILE A 42 2.54 -9.66 -0.80
N SER A 43 2.39 -9.65 0.52
CA SER A 43 1.51 -10.56 1.27
C SER A 43 0.68 -9.81 2.30
N ASP A 44 -0.34 -10.48 2.86
CA ASP A 44 -1.20 -9.93 3.91
C ASP A 44 -1.83 -8.56 3.57
N LEU A 45 -2.23 -8.38 2.31
CA LEU A 45 -2.83 -7.14 1.82
C LEU A 45 -4.20 -6.90 2.46
N GLN A 46 -4.33 -5.75 3.13
CA GLN A 46 -5.54 -5.26 3.74
C GLN A 46 -5.87 -3.88 3.18
N LEU A 47 -7.06 -3.75 2.59
CA LEU A 47 -7.59 -2.50 2.07
C LEU A 47 -8.82 -2.08 2.87
N GLN A 48 -8.80 -0.85 3.39
CA GLN A 48 -9.91 -0.26 4.10
C GLN A 48 -10.30 1.05 3.43
N GLY A 49 -11.50 1.07 2.83
CA GLY A 49 -12.04 2.28 2.26
C GLY A 49 -12.59 3.20 3.34
N LYS A 50 -12.08 4.43 3.42
CA LYS A 50 -12.68 5.49 4.21
C LYS A 50 -13.42 6.42 3.27
N ARG A 51 -14.75 6.34 3.29
CA ARG A 51 -15.58 7.39 2.68
C ARG A 51 -15.26 8.69 3.40
N THR A 52 -14.64 9.64 2.69
CA THR A 52 -14.45 11.00 3.20
C THR A 52 -15.81 11.67 3.24
N SER A 53 -16.58 11.42 4.31
CA SER A 53 -17.77 12.17 4.61
C SER A 53 -17.31 13.54 5.08
N ARG A 54 -17.13 14.47 4.14
CA ARG A 54 -17.01 15.89 4.48
C ARG A 54 -18.34 16.28 5.11
N ARG A 55 -18.34 16.40 6.43
CA ARG A 55 -19.41 17.01 7.22
C ARG A 55 -19.79 18.31 6.50
N HIS A 56 -21.02 18.37 6.01
CA HIS A 56 -21.57 19.49 5.25
C HIS A 56 -21.49 20.78 6.09
N GLY A 57 -20.42 21.54 5.89
CA GLY A 57 -20.35 22.97 6.16
C GLY A 57 -20.49 23.67 4.81
N ALA A 58 -21.59 24.38 4.64
CA ALA A 58 -22.00 25.19 3.49
C ALA A 58 -20.86 25.64 2.52
N ALA A 59 -20.74 25.00 1.35
CA ALA A 59 -20.13 25.62 0.18
C ALA A 59 -20.45 24.86 -1.11
N GLY A 60 -21.26 25.47 -1.98
CA GLY A 60 -21.17 25.34 -3.44
C GLY A 60 -21.54 23.99 -4.06
N ARG A 61 -22.62 24.00 -4.85
CA ARG A 61 -23.21 22.94 -5.70
C ARG A 61 -22.26 22.22 -6.69
N ASN A 62 -20.95 22.51 -6.67
CA ASN A 62 -19.99 22.10 -7.70
C ASN A 62 -18.81 21.25 -7.18
N GLN A 63 -18.77 20.86 -5.90
CA GLN A 63 -17.64 20.08 -5.34
C GLN A 63 -17.90 18.57 -5.17
N TRP A 64 -19.10 18.06 -5.51
CA TRP A 64 -19.42 16.63 -5.36
C TRP A 64 -18.64 15.71 -6.30
N ALA A 65 -18.03 16.23 -7.36
CA ALA A 65 -17.25 15.43 -8.32
C ALA A 65 -15.84 15.03 -7.81
N LYS A 66 -15.40 15.50 -6.62
CA LYS A 66 -14.08 15.18 -6.05
C LYS A 66 -14.15 14.61 -4.64
N ALA A 67 -15.23 13.91 -4.30
CA ALA A 67 -15.24 13.06 -3.11
C ALA A 67 -14.36 11.82 -3.40
N GLY A 68 -13.03 12.01 -3.39
CA GLY A 68 -12.08 10.94 -3.59
C GLY A 68 -12.21 9.91 -2.48
N THR A 69 -12.43 8.66 -2.85
CA THR A 69 -12.37 7.53 -1.92
C THR A 69 -10.92 7.41 -1.44
N GLU A 70 -10.66 7.74 -0.18
CA GLU A 70 -9.36 7.49 0.43
C GLU A 70 -9.31 6.02 0.86
N LEU A 71 -8.26 5.32 0.46
CA LEU A 71 -8.00 3.96 0.89
C LEU A 71 -6.86 3.98 1.91
N ALA A 72 -7.04 3.28 3.02
CA ALA A 72 -5.95 2.83 3.86
C ALA A 72 -5.53 1.43 3.41
N CYS A 73 -4.24 1.24 3.14
CA CYS A 73 -3.65 0.01 2.65
C CYS A 73 -2.56 -0.43 3.63
N THR A 74 -2.60 -1.68 4.05
CA THR A 74 -1.53 -2.31 4.85
C THR A 74 -1.16 -3.63 4.20
N PHE A 75 0.13 -3.93 4.10
CA PHE A 75 0.64 -5.18 3.54
C PHE A 75 2.03 -5.49 4.09
N VAL A 76 2.50 -6.70 3.85
CA VAL A 76 3.88 -7.12 4.09
C VAL A 76 4.60 -7.16 2.74
N LEU A 77 5.74 -6.48 2.65
CA LEU A 77 6.63 -6.50 1.51
C LEU A 77 7.85 -7.34 1.85
N SER A 78 8.09 -8.39 1.08
CA SER A 78 9.20 -9.32 1.29
C SER A 78 10.15 -9.31 0.10
N GLY A 79 11.45 -9.37 0.37
CA GLY A 79 12.49 -9.56 -0.64
C GLY A 79 13.53 -10.56 -0.16
N TYR A 80 14.37 -11.03 -1.08
CA TYR A 80 15.41 -12.01 -0.78
C TYR A 80 16.79 -11.41 -1.02
N ILE A 81 17.69 -11.63 -0.08
CA ILE A 81 19.11 -11.31 -0.22
C ILE A 81 19.91 -12.61 -0.25
N ARG A 82 20.94 -12.66 -1.09
CA ARG A 82 21.96 -13.72 -0.99
C ARG A 82 22.85 -13.41 0.21
N GLY A 83 22.98 -14.39 1.10
CA GLY A 83 23.98 -14.40 2.16
C GLY A 83 25.37 -14.69 1.61
#